data_AF-A0A257KIN8-F1
#
_entry.id   AF-A0A257KIN8-F1
#
_cell.length_a   1.000
_cell.length_b   1.000
_cell.length_c   1.000
_cell.angle_alpha   90.00
_cell.angle_beta   90.00
_cell.angle_gamma   90.00
#
_symmetry.space_group_name_H-M   'P 1'
#
loop_
_entity.id
_entity.type
_entity.pdbx_description
1 polymer ?
#
loop_
_entity_poly.entity_id
_entity_poly.type
_entity_poly.pdbx_seq_one_letter_code
_entity_poly.pdbx_strand_id
1 'polypeptide(L)'
;MTTAHTSDRLDGQTPSTPGVCFAETHGGLLVAKVGDTAFAMVPGANGSFFVASAWRLRDPMEEWKRSDFYGHSGEVADIAAFRVRVHENAEHQRQRAALTRREVFTRASTPWGPSQQTTVYADGVGCHSTASHGGFHLDAAHNTKVHRNLCVRGGWYEEDCAWAAVAQAFPELFTDYERCLADNTIRDWYPDTWEAIHGRTLQPGESHEKDRRRFEQEHASDWIVISALRSNQHPGMTECVASLGGDRRAAEQRRYLVASDEYRIGRFGFVIDEARHRLYDGPSGFVGWR
;
A
#
# COMPACT_ATOMS: atom_id res chain seq x y z
N MET A 1 47.96 39.13 -8.21
CA MET A 1 46.98 38.70 -9.22
C MET A 1 47.01 37.18 -9.30
N THR A 2 46.12 36.52 -8.56
CA THR A 2 45.72 35.11 -8.80
C THR A 2 44.32 34.95 -8.21
N THR A 3 43.33 34.77 -9.08
CA THR A 3 41.91 34.60 -8.76
C THR A 3 41.62 33.19 -8.28
N ALA A 4 40.96 33.04 -7.14
CA ALA A 4 40.44 31.78 -6.65
C ALA A 4 39.04 31.53 -7.22
N HIS A 5 38.84 30.36 -7.84
CA HIS A 5 37.56 29.87 -8.33
C HIS A 5 36.57 29.67 -7.17
N THR A 6 35.45 30.37 -7.22
CA THR A 6 34.29 30.14 -6.37
C THR A 6 33.44 29.04 -7.01
N SER A 7 33.29 27.92 -6.31
CA SER A 7 32.39 26.82 -6.69
C SER A 7 30.97 27.20 -6.27
N ASP A 8 30.13 27.42 -7.27
CA ASP A 8 28.73 27.81 -7.16
C ASP A 8 27.89 26.62 -6.65
N ARG A 9 27.32 26.74 -5.45
CA ARG A 9 26.40 25.75 -4.89
C ARG A 9 24.98 26.25 -5.15
N LEU A 10 24.34 25.67 -6.16
CA LEU A 10 22.94 25.90 -6.53
C LEU A 10 22.01 25.43 -5.39
N ASP A 11 21.66 26.34 -4.49
CA ASP A 11 20.58 26.15 -3.52
C ASP A 11 19.23 26.35 -4.22
N GLY A 12 18.62 25.26 -4.66
CA GLY A 12 17.20 25.21 -4.98
C GLY A 12 16.36 25.27 -3.70
N GLN A 13 16.21 26.47 -3.13
CA GLN A 13 15.28 26.72 -2.03
C GLN A 13 13.84 26.74 -2.56
N THR A 14 13.16 25.60 -2.46
CA THR A 14 11.70 25.55 -2.49
C THR A 14 11.16 26.39 -1.30
N PRO A 15 10.16 27.26 -1.49
CA PRO A 15 9.65 28.11 -0.42
C PRO A 15 9.22 27.29 0.80
N SER A 16 9.65 27.71 1.99
CA SER A 16 9.27 27.11 3.26
C SER A 16 7.75 27.22 3.44
N THR A 17 7.07 26.07 3.41
CA THR A 17 5.64 26.01 3.73
C THR A 17 5.49 26.11 5.25
N PRO A 18 4.64 27.01 5.78
CA PRO A 18 4.41 27.11 7.22
C PRO A 18 4.06 25.75 7.83
N GLY A 19 4.77 25.33 8.87
CA GLY A 19 4.54 24.05 9.57
C GLY A 19 5.34 22.85 9.06
N VAL A 20 6.17 23.01 8.02
CA VAL A 20 7.13 22.00 7.56
C VAL A 20 8.56 22.42 7.89
N CYS A 21 9.26 21.63 8.68
CA CYS A 21 10.68 21.82 8.97
C CYS A 21 11.48 20.66 8.38
N PHE A 22 12.65 20.95 7.80
CA PHE A 22 13.62 19.95 7.37
C PHE A 22 14.93 20.17 8.13
N ALA A 23 15.63 19.09 8.46
CA ALA A 23 16.95 19.13 9.06
C ALA A 23 17.78 17.92 8.60
N GLU A 24 19.09 18.00 8.83
CA GLU A 24 19.98 16.85 8.75
C GLU A 24 20.34 16.43 10.18
N THR A 25 20.23 15.14 10.49
CA THR A 25 20.62 14.65 11.81
C THR A 25 22.14 14.60 11.94
N HIS A 26 22.67 14.56 13.17
CA HIS A 26 24.09 14.31 13.42
C HIS A 26 24.58 12.98 12.81
N GLY A 27 23.66 12.05 12.53
CA GLY A 27 23.92 10.79 11.84
C GLY A 27 23.82 10.87 10.31
N GLY A 28 23.63 12.06 9.73
CA GLY A 28 23.55 12.28 8.28
C GLY A 28 22.23 11.86 7.63
N LEU A 29 21.14 11.74 8.41
CA LEU A 29 19.81 11.45 7.85
C LEU A 29 19.10 12.76 7.51
N LEU A 30 18.52 12.83 6.31
CA LEU A 30 17.57 13.89 5.98
C LEU A 30 16.24 13.60 6.68
N VAL A 31 15.81 14.51 7.53
CA VAL A 31 14.57 14.40 8.31
C VAL A 31 13.65 15.59 8.08
N ALA A 32 12.37 15.38 8.36
CA ALA A 32 11.38 16.44 8.35
C ALA A 32 10.38 16.32 9.50
N LYS A 33 9.78 17.44 9.90
CA LYS A 33 8.72 17.50 10.90
C LYS A 33 7.53 18.26 10.33
N VAL A 34 6.34 17.68 10.50
CA VAL A 34 5.05 18.26 10.13
C VAL A 34 4.08 18.05 11.29
N GLY A 35 3.84 19.11 12.07
CA GLY A 35 3.10 19.01 13.32
C GLY A 35 3.77 18.06 14.31
N ASP A 36 3.03 17.04 14.74
CA ASP A 36 3.53 15.97 15.63
C ASP A 36 4.17 14.79 14.86
N THR A 37 4.10 14.79 13.53
CA THR A 37 4.65 13.72 12.68
C THR A 37 6.10 14.02 12.29
N ALA A 38 6.98 13.05 12.47
CA ALA A 38 8.36 13.10 12.01
C ALA A 38 8.58 12.11 10.87
N PHE A 39 9.41 12.51 9.90
CA PHE A 39 9.78 11.72 8.74
C PHE A 39 11.30 11.64 8.62
N ALA A 40 11.81 10.50 8.19
CA ALA A 40 13.21 10.32 7.81
C ALA A 40 13.30 9.68 6.43
N MET A 41 14.19 10.21 5.60
CA MET A 41 14.62 9.54 4.37
C MET A 41 15.75 8.58 4.73
N VAL A 42 15.49 7.28 4.60
CA VAL A 42 16.43 6.24 5.01
C VAL A 42 16.94 5.49 3.77
N PRO A 43 18.26 5.30 3.63
CA PRO A 43 18.82 4.44 2.58
C PRO A 43 18.32 2.99 2.70
N GLY A 44 17.80 2.46 1.60
CA GLY A 44 17.42 1.07 1.42
C GLY A 44 18.51 0.25 0.72
N ALA A 45 18.15 -0.95 0.28
CA ALA A 45 19.04 -1.78 -0.52
C ALA A 45 19.18 -1.21 -1.95
N ASN A 46 20.33 -1.43 -2.58
CA ASN A 46 20.59 -1.13 -3.99
C ASN A 46 20.37 0.35 -4.40
N GLY A 47 20.60 1.29 -3.48
CA GLY A 47 20.50 2.73 -3.77
C GLY A 47 19.08 3.28 -3.76
N SER A 48 18.08 2.49 -3.35
CA SER A 48 16.73 2.98 -3.06
C SER A 48 16.69 3.77 -1.75
N PHE A 49 15.64 4.56 -1.55
CA PHE A 49 15.35 5.16 -0.25
C PHE A 49 13.91 4.83 0.15
N PHE A 50 13.67 4.77 1.46
CA PHE A 50 12.33 4.67 2.00
C PHE A 50 12.06 5.76 3.03
N VAL A 51 10.80 6.10 3.19
CA VAL A 51 10.33 7.07 4.17
C VAL A 51 10.00 6.33 5.45
N ALA A 52 10.74 6.61 6.51
CA ALA A 52 10.40 6.15 7.85
C ALA A 52 9.62 7.23 8.60
N SER A 53 8.70 6.85 9.48
CA SER A 53 7.88 7.79 10.25
C SER A 53 7.91 7.53 11.76
N ALA A 54 7.74 8.59 12.52
CA ALA A 54 7.59 8.56 13.98
C ALA A 54 6.55 9.61 14.42
N TRP A 55 6.06 9.47 15.64
CA TRP A 55 5.09 10.38 16.23
C TRP A 55 5.63 10.97 17.53
N ARG A 56 5.48 12.29 17.69
CA ARG A 56 5.81 13.06 18.90
C ARG A 56 7.24 12.87 19.41
N LEU A 57 8.21 12.92 18.50
CA LEU A 57 9.62 13.03 18.89
C LEU A 57 9.86 14.40 19.57
N ARG A 58 10.46 14.36 20.75
CA ARG A 58 10.63 15.52 21.64
C ARG A 58 11.99 16.19 21.50
N ASP A 59 13.02 15.40 21.21
CA ASP A 59 14.38 15.90 21.04
C ASP A 59 14.49 16.79 19.79
N PRO A 60 15.51 17.66 19.71
CA PRO A 60 15.80 18.43 18.51
C PRO A 60 15.95 17.52 17.28
N MET A 61 15.58 18.02 16.10
CA MET A 61 15.57 17.21 14.87
C MET A 61 16.96 16.67 14.54
N GLU A 62 18.01 17.42 14.88
CA GLU A 62 19.41 17.09 14.67
C GLU A 62 19.83 15.85 15.50
N GLU A 63 19.18 15.60 16.64
CA GLU A 63 19.52 14.51 17.55
C GLU A 63 18.81 13.19 17.23
N TRP A 64 17.83 13.21 16.31
CA TRP A 64 17.07 12.03 15.94
C TRP A 64 17.94 10.96 15.27
N LYS A 65 17.62 9.71 15.58
CA LYS A 65 18.32 8.51 15.10
C LYS A 65 17.38 7.65 14.27
N ARG A 66 17.95 6.82 13.40
CA ARG A 66 17.19 5.83 12.62
C ARG A 66 16.28 4.97 13.50
N SER A 67 16.72 4.61 14.70
CA SER A 67 15.97 3.77 15.66
C SER A 67 14.69 4.42 16.16
N ASP A 68 14.56 5.74 16.07
CA ASP A 68 13.41 6.47 16.62
C ASP A 68 12.20 6.39 15.67
N PHE A 69 12.44 5.96 14.42
CA PHE A 69 11.42 5.77 13.40
C PHE A 69 10.98 4.31 13.30
N TYR A 70 9.72 4.09 13.65
CA TYR A 70 9.10 2.76 13.71
C TYR A 70 8.09 2.50 12.58
N GLY A 71 7.62 3.54 11.89
CA GLY A 71 6.73 3.42 10.73
C GLY A 71 7.49 3.31 9.41
N HIS A 72 6.91 2.60 8.45
CA HIS A 72 7.41 2.48 7.08
C HIS A 72 6.36 3.03 6.10
N SER A 73 6.68 4.14 5.44
CA SER A 73 5.75 4.92 4.59
C SER A 73 6.06 4.82 3.08
N GLY A 74 6.72 3.73 2.67
CA GLY A 74 7.01 3.41 1.27
C GLY A 74 8.32 3.99 0.76
N GLU A 75 8.64 3.70 -0.50
CA GLU A 75 9.88 4.11 -1.16
C GLU A 75 9.79 5.51 -1.79
N VAL A 76 10.93 6.18 -1.89
CA VAL A 76 11.14 7.44 -2.62
C VAL A 76 12.43 7.35 -3.42
N ALA A 77 12.43 7.92 -4.62
CA ALA A 77 13.58 7.83 -5.52
C ALA A 77 14.77 8.69 -5.07
N ASP A 78 14.48 9.87 -4.53
CA ASP A 78 15.49 10.88 -4.20
C ASP A 78 14.98 11.90 -3.16
N ILE A 79 15.83 12.89 -2.88
CA ILE A 79 15.54 13.98 -1.94
C ILE A 79 14.34 14.82 -2.41
N ALA A 80 14.17 15.03 -3.71
CA ALA A 80 13.06 15.83 -4.24
C ALA A 80 11.73 15.10 -4.02
N ALA A 81 11.67 13.80 -4.31
CA ALA A 81 10.53 12.94 -4.03
C ALA A 81 10.19 12.89 -2.53
N PHE A 82 11.21 12.82 -1.66
CA PHE A 82 11.02 12.91 -0.21
C PHE A 82 10.37 14.24 0.20
N ARG A 83 10.87 15.37 -0.31
CA ARG A 83 10.29 16.69 -0.01
C ARG A 83 8.84 16.78 -0.48
N VAL A 84 8.54 16.34 -1.70
CA VAL A 84 7.17 16.29 -2.22
C VAL A 84 6.26 15.49 -1.28
N ARG A 85 6.70 14.31 -0.83
CA ARG A 85 5.92 13.47 0.11
C ARG A 85 5.66 14.18 1.43
N VAL A 86 6.65 14.87 1.99
CA VAL A 86 6.49 15.64 3.24
C VAL A 86 5.50 16.79 3.06
N HIS A 87 5.58 17.51 1.94
CA HIS A 87 4.65 18.60 1.63
C HIS A 87 3.22 18.09 1.38
N GLU A 88 3.06 16.96 0.69
CA GLU A 88 1.76 16.29 0.51
C GLU A 88 1.15 15.90 1.87
N ASN A 89 1.97 15.40 2.80
CA ASN A 89 1.49 15.11 4.16
C ASN A 89 1.08 16.38 4.91
N ALA A 90 1.83 17.47 4.78
CA ALA A 90 1.48 18.75 5.40
C ALA A 90 0.16 19.30 4.87
N GLU A 91 -0.05 19.21 3.57
CA GLU A 91 -1.31 19.59 2.94
C GLU A 91 -2.46 18.69 3.40
N HIS A 92 -2.25 17.37 3.46
CA HIS A 92 -3.23 16.44 4.01
C HIS A 92 -3.59 16.76 5.46
N GLN A 93 -2.63 17.06 6.33
CA GLN A 93 -2.90 17.46 7.72
C GLN A 93 -3.69 18.78 7.79
N ARG A 94 -3.32 19.77 6.96
CA ARG A 94 -4.03 21.06 6.87
C ARG A 94 -5.48 20.88 6.46
N GLN A 95 -5.73 20.09 5.41
CA GLN A 95 -7.07 19.80 4.92
C GLN A 95 -7.88 19.01 5.96
N ARG A 96 -7.27 18.01 6.63
CA ARG A 96 -7.93 17.27 7.72
C ARG A 96 -8.35 18.17 8.87
N ALA A 97 -7.53 19.14 9.25
CA ALA A 97 -7.85 20.10 10.31
C ALA A 97 -8.97 21.06 9.90
N ALA A 98 -9.13 21.34 8.60
CA ALA A 98 -10.23 22.17 8.08
C ALA A 98 -11.56 21.40 7.97
N LEU A 99 -11.52 20.06 7.95
CA LEU A 99 -12.73 19.23 7.94
C LEU A 99 -13.31 19.12 9.35
N THR A 100 -14.63 19.24 9.46
CA THR A 100 -15.36 19.20 10.74
C THR A 100 -15.59 17.77 11.24
N ARG A 101 -14.59 16.90 11.12
CA ARG A 101 -14.68 15.51 11.59
C ARG A 101 -14.67 15.50 13.13
N ARG A 102 -15.57 14.73 13.73
CA ARG A 102 -15.65 14.60 15.20
C ARG A 102 -15.43 13.16 15.63
N GLU A 103 -14.58 12.96 16.61
CA GLU A 103 -14.43 11.66 17.27
C GLU A 103 -15.45 11.52 18.39
N VAL A 104 -16.14 10.39 18.42
CA VAL A 104 -17.09 10.03 19.47
C VAL A 104 -16.83 8.59 19.91
N PHE A 105 -16.84 8.36 21.22
CA PHE A 105 -16.80 7.01 21.77
C PHE A 105 -18.19 6.39 21.64
N THR A 106 -18.32 5.36 20.80
CA THR A 106 -19.59 4.69 20.54
C THR A 106 -19.37 3.19 20.56
N ARG A 107 -20.22 2.45 21.28
CA ARG A 107 -20.23 0.98 21.28
C ARG A 107 -21.20 0.41 20.23
N ALA A 108 -21.21 0.99 19.04
CA ALA A 108 -22.09 0.55 17.96
C ALA A 108 -21.73 -0.87 17.56
N SER A 109 -22.74 -1.70 17.26
CA SER A 109 -22.51 -3.00 16.67
C SER A 109 -22.17 -2.81 15.19
N THR A 110 -20.98 -3.27 14.80
CA THR A 110 -20.53 -3.26 13.40
C THR A 110 -20.33 -4.70 12.92
N PRO A 111 -20.23 -4.95 11.60
CA PRO A 111 -19.88 -6.27 11.07
C PRO A 111 -18.54 -6.82 11.59
N TRP A 112 -17.64 -5.94 12.04
CA TRP A 112 -16.31 -6.28 12.56
C TRP A 112 -16.25 -6.27 14.09
N GLY A 113 -17.41 -6.40 14.75
CA GLY A 113 -17.55 -6.37 16.20
C GLY A 113 -17.90 -4.99 16.77
N PRO A 114 -17.82 -4.83 18.10
CA PRO A 114 -18.15 -3.56 18.75
C PRO A 114 -17.17 -2.46 18.35
N SER A 115 -17.71 -1.32 17.92
CA SER A 115 -16.91 -0.11 17.70
C SER A 115 -16.28 0.35 19.01
N GLN A 116 -15.01 0.73 18.94
CA GLN A 116 -14.25 1.34 20.03
C GLN A 116 -14.22 2.87 19.87
N GLN A 117 -14.17 3.32 18.62
CA GLN A 117 -14.17 4.73 18.25
C GLN A 117 -14.95 4.92 16.95
N THR A 118 -15.69 6.02 16.86
CA THR A 118 -16.34 6.46 15.63
C THR A 118 -15.87 7.86 15.28
N THR A 119 -15.38 8.04 14.07
CA THR A 119 -15.14 9.35 13.48
C THR A 119 -16.35 9.70 12.61
N VAL A 120 -17.11 10.70 13.00
CA VAL A 120 -18.24 11.20 12.20
C VAL A 120 -17.71 12.18 11.18
N TYR A 121 -17.91 11.87 9.89
CA TYR A 121 -17.51 12.72 8.77
C TYR A 121 -18.61 13.72 8.42
N ALA A 122 -19.87 13.27 8.47
CA ALA A 122 -21.08 14.07 8.37
C ALA A 122 -22.23 13.32 9.06
N ASP A 123 -23.37 13.98 9.25
CA ASP A 123 -24.57 13.28 9.72
C ASP A 123 -24.96 12.19 8.70
N GLY A 124 -25.06 10.94 9.15
CA GLY A 124 -25.30 9.79 8.28
C GLY A 124 -24.05 9.15 7.66
N VAL A 125 -22.84 9.69 7.91
CA VAL A 125 -21.55 9.16 7.42
C VAL A 125 -20.57 9.01 8.59
N GLY A 126 -20.37 7.78 9.06
CA GLY A 126 -19.47 7.48 10.17
C GLY A 126 -18.40 6.46 9.79
N CYS A 127 -17.16 6.67 10.22
CA CYS A 127 -16.09 5.67 10.15
C CYS A 127 -15.90 5.05 11.54
N HIS A 128 -16.01 3.73 11.63
CA HIS A 128 -15.91 2.98 12.86
C HIS A 128 -14.58 2.22 12.89
N SER A 129 -13.88 2.31 14.02
CA SER A 129 -12.73 1.47 14.33
C SER A 129 -13.10 0.47 15.42
N THR A 130 -12.67 -0.78 15.24
CA THR A 130 -12.82 -1.92 16.18
C THR A 130 -11.45 -2.49 16.51
N ALA A 131 -11.41 -3.50 17.38
CA ALA A 131 -10.15 -4.09 17.85
C ALA A 131 -9.32 -4.77 16.74
N SER A 132 -9.94 -5.18 15.65
CA SER A 132 -9.27 -5.89 14.56
C SER A 132 -9.37 -5.21 13.20
N HIS A 133 -10.37 -4.35 13.02
CA HIS A 133 -10.72 -3.79 11.73
C HIS A 133 -11.53 -2.50 11.89
N GLY A 134 -11.94 -1.91 10.78
CA GLY A 134 -12.88 -0.81 10.74
C GLY A 134 -13.57 -0.66 9.39
N GLY A 135 -14.26 0.46 9.25
CA GLY A 135 -14.86 0.85 8.00
C GLY A 135 -15.94 1.91 8.16
N PHE A 136 -16.47 2.35 7.03
CA PHE A 136 -17.54 3.34 6.98
C PHE A 136 -18.91 2.68 7.09
N HIS A 137 -19.82 3.38 7.75
CA HIS A 137 -21.25 3.15 7.69
C HIS A 137 -21.95 4.36 7.11
N LEU A 138 -22.79 4.11 6.11
CA LEU A 138 -23.70 5.07 5.52
C LEU A 138 -25.13 4.76 5.94
N ASP A 139 -25.90 5.78 6.32
CA ASP A 139 -27.35 5.62 6.40
C ASP A 139 -27.95 5.29 5.03
N ALA A 140 -29.23 4.88 5.02
CA ALA A 140 -29.90 4.47 3.79
C ALA A 140 -29.93 5.59 2.74
N ALA A 141 -30.07 6.85 3.13
CA ALA A 141 -30.15 7.98 2.20
C ALA A 141 -28.79 8.22 1.52
N HIS A 142 -27.70 8.22 2.29
CA HIS A 142 -26.34 8.37 1.77
C HIS A 142 -25.93 7.17 0.93
N ASN A 143 -26.31 5.95 1.34
CA ASN A 143 -25.96 4.74 0.61
C ASN A 143 -26.53 4.72 -0.82
N THR A 144 -27.68 5.37 -1.05
CA THR A 144 -28.27 5.50 -2.41
C THR A 144 -27.47 6.39 -3.36
N LYS A 145 -26.59 7.25 -2.84
CA LYS A 145 -25.74 8.14 -3.65
C LYS A 145 -24.46 7.47 -4.14
N VAL A 146 -24.08 6.33 -3.54
CA VAL A 146 -22.92 5.56 -3.96
C VAL A 146 -23.17 4.93 -5.34
N HIS A 147 -22.16 4.96 -6.21
CA HIS A 147 -22.26 4.36 -7.54
C HIS A 147 -22.76 2.90 -7.45
N ARG A 148 -23.72 2.53 -8.31
CA ARG A 148 -24.44 1.24 -8.21
C ARG A 148 -23.52 0.03 -8.11
N ASN A 149 -22.40 0.03 -8.83
CA ASN A 149 -21.46 -1.10 -8.86
C ASN A 149 -20.49 -1.11 -7.65
N LEU A 150 -20.44 -0.03 -6.86
CA LEU A 150 -19.68 0.04 -5.60
C LEU A 150 -20.58 -0.03 -4.37
N CYS A 151 -21.89 0.17 -4.53
CA CYS A 151 -22.84 0.23 -3.42
C CYS A 151 -22.96 -1.13 -2.70
N VAL A 152 -22.76 -1.12 -1.38
CA VAL A 152 -22.89 -2.31 -0.53
C VAL A 152 -24.23 -2.30 0.20
N ARG A 153 -24.90 -3.46 0.22
CA ARG A 153 -26.17 -3.63 0.95
C ARG A 153 -25.92 -3.45 2.45
N GLY A 154 -26.75 -2.63 3.09
CA GLY A 154 -26.62 -2.34 4.53
C GLY A 154 -25.60 -1.25 4.86
N GLY A 155 -24.96 -0.64 3.85
CA GLY A 155 -24.19 0.59 4.01
C GLY A 155 -22.84 0.44 4.72
N TRP A 156 -22.33 -0.79 4.90
CA TRP A 156 -21.04 -1.04 5.54
C TRP A 156 -19.94 -1.22 4.49
N TYR A 157 -18.92 -0.36 4.57
CA TYR A 157 -17.79 -0.30 3.66
C TYR A 157 -16.49 -0.51 4.44
N GLU A 158 -15.89 -1.68 4.26
CA GLU A 158 -14.61 -2.12 4.82
C GLU A 158 -13.44 -1.15 4.52
N GLU A 159 -12.50 -1.00 5.47
CA GLU A 159 -11.48 0.06 5.49
C GLU A 159 -10.28 -0.10 4.55
N ASP A 160 -9.97 -1.30 4.06
CA ASP A 160 -8.83 -1.51 3.15
C ASP A 160 -9.22 -1.17 1.71
N CYS A 161 -10.43 -1.55 1.28
CA CYS A 161 -10.86 -1.40 -0.11
C CYS A 161 -12.18 -0.64 -0.27
N ALA A 162 -13.24 -1.06 0.44
CA ALA A 162 -14.59 -0.60 0.13
C ALA A 162 -14.85 0.86 0.53
N TRP A 163 -14.10 1.41 1.49
CA TRP A 163 -14.18 2.82 1.90
C TRP A 163 -13.99 3.80 0.73
N ALA A 164 -13.25 3.39 -0.30
CA ALA A 164 -12.99 4.21 -1.48
C ALA A 164 -14.30 4.59 -2.20
N ALA A 165 -15.33 3.74 -2.14
CA ALA A 165 -16.66 4.04 -2.66
C ALA A 165 -17.32 5.22 -1.93
N VAL A 166 -17.09 5.34 -0.62
CA VAL A 166 -17.60 6.45 0.20
C VAL A 166 -16.88 7.74 -0.17
N ALA A 167 -15.56 7.70 -0.30
CA ALA A 167 -14.77 8.86 -0.72
C ALA A 167 -15.10 9.32 -2.15
N GLN A 168 -15.40 8.39 -3.05
CA GLN A 168 -15.87 8.70 -4.40
C GLN A 168 -17.26 9.37 -4.41
N ALA A 169 -18.17 8.93 -3.54
CA ALA A 169 -19.53 9.46 -3.48
C ALA A 169 -19.64 10.81 -2.75
N PHE A 170 -18.74 11.08 -1.81
CA PHE A 170 -18.76 12.27 -0.94
C PHE A 170 -17.39 12.96 -0.89
N PRO A 171 -16.83 13.41 -2.03
CA PRO A 171 -15.47 13.92 -2.11
C PRO A 171 -15.20 15.09 -1.16
N GLU A 172 -16.20 15.91 -0.85
CA GLU A 172 -16.11 17.05 0.07
C GLU A 172 -15.78 16.66 1.52
N LEU A 173 -16.02 15.40 1.91
CA LEU A 173 -15.71 14.89 3.25
C LEU A 173 -14.25 14.42 3.37
N PHE A 174 -13.50 14.43 2.27
CA PHE A 174 -12.17 13.84 2.17
C PHE A 174 -11.14 14.85 1.64
N THR A 175 -9.92 14.72 2.16
CA THR A 175 -8.76 15.46 1.66
C THR A 175 -8.37 15.01 0.25
N ASP A 176 -7.63 15.84 -0.46
CA ASP A 176 -7.14 15.54 -1.82
C ASP A 176 -6.32 14.25 -1.84
N TYR A 177 -5.50 14.05 -0.79
CA TYR A 177 -4.73 12.83 -0.60
C TYR A 177 -5.63 11.59 -0.45
N GLU A 178 -6.64 11.64 0.42
CA GLU A 178 -7.59 10.52 0.59
C GLU A 178 -8.39 10.27 -0.69
N ARG A 179 -8.78 11.31 -1.44
CA ARG A 179 -9.47 11.15 -2.73
C ARG A 179 -8.57 10.49 -3.78
N CYS A 180 -7.29 10.84 -3.82
CA CYS A 180 -6.30 10.18 -4.68
C CYS A 180 -6.14 8.70 -4.33
N LEU A 181 -6.05 8.38 -3.03
CA LEU A 181 -6.01 6.99 -2.57
C LEU A 181 -7.28 6.22 -2.95
N ALA A 182 -8.46 6.82 -2.74
CA ALA A 182 -9.73 6.20 -3.11
C ALA A 182 -9.83 5.94 -4.62
N ASP A 183 -9.41 6.90 -5.45
CA ASP A 183 -9.37 6.72 -6.91
C ASP A 183 -8.44 5.56 -7.30
N ASN A 184 -7.22 5.51 -6.74
CA ASN A 184 -6.28 4.42 -6.98
C ASN A 184 -6.86 3.06 -6.53
N THR A 185 -7.48 2.99 -5.35
CA THR A 185 -8.12 1.77 -4.86
C THR A 185 -9.23 1.29 -5.79
N ILE A 186 -10.09 2.21 -6.28
CA ILE A 186 -11.15 1.86 -7.24
C ILE A 186 -10.54 1.42 -8.57
N ARG A 187 -9.50 2.09 -9.05
CA ARG A 187 -8.78 1.72 -10.28
C ARG A 187 -8.18 0.33 -10.20
N ASP A 188 -7.53 0.01 -9.08
CA ASP A 188 -6.80 -1.23 -8.89
C ASP A 188 -7.71 -2.43 -8.62
N TRP A 189 -8.81 -2.25 -7.87
CA TRP A 189 -9.66 -3.38 -7.43
C TRP A 189 -11.04 -3.44 -8.10
N TYR A 190 -11.56 -2.31 -8.58
CA TYR A 190 -12.86 -2.22 -9.27
C TYR A 190 -12.71 -1.58 -10.67
N PRO A 191 -11.78 -2.07 -11.52
CA PRO A 191 -11.40 -1.40 -12.75
C PRO A 191 -12.56 -1.11 -13.69
N ASP A 192 -13.46 -2.07 -13.90
CA ASP A 192 -14.60 -1.89 -14.82
C ASP A 192 -15.53 -0.74 -14.34
N THR A 193 -15.64 -0.57 -13.02
CA THR A 193 -16.39 0.54 -12.43
C THR A 193 -15.62 1.85 -12.54
N TRP A 194 -14.30 1.81 -12.34
CA TRP A 194 -13.43 2.97 -12.56
C TRP A 194 -13.54 3.50 -13.99
N GLU A 195 -13.47 2.62 -14.99
CA GLU A 195 -13.60 2.95 -16.41
C GLU A 195 -14.98 3.53 -16.73
N ALA A 196 -16.04 2.97 -16.14
CA ALA A 196 -17.41 3.48 -16.31
C ALA A 196 -17.59 4.89 -15.72
N ILE A 197 -16.99 5.17 -14.57
CA ILE A 197 -17.03 6.49 -13.92
C ILE A 197 -16.24 7.51 -14.75
N HIS A 198 -15.05 7.14 -15.24
CA HIS A 198 -14.13 8.06 -15.90
C HIS A 198 -14.28 8.13 -17.42
N GLY A 199 -15.03 7.21 -18.03
CA GLY A 199 -15.14 7.09 -19.48
C GLY A 199 -13.82 6.75 -20.17
N ARG A 200 -12.86 6.16 -19.45
CA ARG A 200 -11.51 5.87 -19.93
C ARG A 200 -11.18 4.40 -19.72
N THR A 201 -10.72 3.73 -20.77
CA THR A 201 -10.18 2.37 -20.69
C THR A 201 -8.75 2.34 -20.14
N LEU A 202 -8.54 1.51 -19.14
CA LEU A 202 -7.27 1.21 -18.50
C LEU A 202 -6.40 0.30 -19.38
N GLN A 203 -5.14 0.70 -19.51
CA GLN A 203 -4.08 -0.01 -20.24
C GLN A 203 -3.39 -1.07 -19.36
N PRO A 204 -2.62 -2.00 -19.95
CA PRO A 204 -1.82 -2.95 -19.17
C PRO A 204 -0.90 -2.21 -18.19
N GLY A 205 -0.83 -2.67 -16.94
CA GLY A 205 -0.02 -2.04 -15.88
C GLY A 205 -0.76 -0.99 -15.06
N GLU A 206 -1.94 -0.52 -15.48
CA GLU A 206 -2.66 0.58 -14.82
C GLU A 206 -3.63 0.12 -13.72
N SER A 207 -3.92 -1.18 -13.64
CA SER A 207 -4.83 -1.76 -12.64
C SER A 207 -4.39 -3.15 -12.23
N HIS A 208 -4.22 -3.34 -10.92
CA HIS A 208 -3.90 -4.64 -10.35
C HIS A 208 -4.86 -5.76 -10.79
N GLU A 209 -6.17 -5.54 -10.68
CA GLU A 209 -7.18 -6.54 -10.98
C GLU A 209 -7.27 -6.88 -12.48
N LYS A 210 -7.14 -5.90 -13.38
CA LYS A 210 -7.10 -6.21 -14.83
C LYS A 210 -5.84 -6.98 -15.21
N ASP A 211 -4.70 -6.58 -14.67
CA ASP A 211 -3.43 -7.28 -14.90
C ASP A 211 -3.49 -8.71 -14.35
N ARG A 212 -4.08 -8.90 -13.16
CA ARG A 212 -4.33 -10.22 -12.57
C ARG A 212 -5.19 -11.08 -13.49
N ARG A 213 -6.35 -10.57 -13.94
CA ARG A 213 -7.26 -11.29 -14.85
C ARG A 213 -6.57 -11.69 -16.15
N ARG A 214 -5.74 -10.81 -16.72
CA ARG A 214 -4.96 -11.10 -17.92
C ARG A 214 -3.96 -12.22 -17.67
N PHE A 215 -3.19 -12.12 -16.59
CA PHE A 215 -2.23 -13.15 -16.21
C PHE A 215 -2.91 -14.52 -16.03
N GLU A 216 -4.05 -14.55 -15.32
CA GLU A 216 -4.82 -15.78 -15.12
C GLU A 216 -5.36 -16.36 -16.44
N GLN A 217 -5.75 -15.52 -17.40
CA GLN A 217 -6.20 -15.96 -18.72
C GLN A 217 -5.05 -16.49 -19.58
N GLU A 218 -3.93 -15.78 -19.62
CA GLU A 218 -2.73 -16.16 -20.38
C GLU A 218 -2.13 -17.47 -19.85
N HIS A 219 -2.14 -17.66 -18.53
CA HIS A 219 -1.53 -18.80 -17.84
C HIS A 219 -2.54 -19.84 -17.34
N ALA A 220 -3.77 -19.83 -17.86
CA ALA A 220 -4.83 -20.75 -17.43
C ALA A 220 -4.46 -22.23 -17.59
N SER A 221 -3.60 -22.54 -18.56
CA SER A 221 -3.11 -23.90 -18.86
C SER A 221 -1.68 -24.16 -18.39
N ASP A 222 -1.06 -23.21 -17.70
CA ASP A 222 0.31 -23.34 -17.22
C ASP A 222 0.33 -23.75 -15.74
N TRP A 223 1.43 -24.39 -15.33
CA TRP A 223 1.66 -24.73 -13.92
C TRP A 223 2.16 -23.50 -13.17
N ILE A 224 1.35 -23.01 -12.23
CA ILE A 224 1.71 -21.83 -11.43
C ILE A 224 1.97 -22.27 -9.99
N VAL A 225 3.09 -21.82 -9.43
CA VAL A 225 3.51 -22.16 -8.06
C VAL A 225 2.52 -21.58 -7.06
N ILE A 226 1.95 -22.47 -6.24
CA ILE A 226 0.99 -22.14 -5.17
C ILE A 226 1.61 -22.20 -3.78
N SER A 227 2.72 -22.92 -3.63
CA SER A 227 3.48 -23.08 -2.39
C SER A 227 4.94 -23.40 -2.71
N ALA A 228 5.87 -22.86 -1.94
CA ALA A 228 7.30 -23.08 -2.16
C ALA A 228 8.07 -23.11 -0.84
N LEU A 229 9.13 -23.92 -0.79
CA LEU A 229 10.10 -23.93 0.30
C LEU A 229 11.50 -24.23 -0.22
N ARG A 230 12.53 -23.81 0.51
CA ARG A 230 13.91 -24.24 0.22
C ARG A 230 14.04 -25.73 0.48
N SER A 231 14.53 -26.48 -0.51
CA SER A 231 14.64 -27.92 -0.38
C SER A 231 15.75 -28.31 0.58
N ASN A 232 15.42 -29.14 1.57
CA ASN A 232 16.43 -29.74 2.47
C ASN A 232 17.19 -30.89 1.79
N GLN A 233 16.61 -31.48 0.74
CA GLN A 233 17.19 -32.63 0.02
C GLN A 233 18.07 -32.20 -1.16
N HIS A 234 17.78 -31.04 -1.74
CA HIS A 234 18.49 -30.50 -2.90
C HIS A 234 19.05 -29.11 -2.57
N PRO A 235 20.29 -29.03 -2.04
CA PRO A 235 20.93 -27.76 -1.74
C PRO A 235 20.94 -26.83 -2.95
N GLY A 236 20.57 -25.56 -2.74
CA GLY A 236 20.47 -24.57 -3.81
C GLY A 236 19.15 -24.61 -4.60
N MET A 237 18.26 -25.56 -4.33
CA MET A 237 16.95 -25.64 -5.00
C MET A 237 15.79 -25.22 -4.08
N THR A 238 14.77 -24.65 -4.70
CA THR A 238 13.45 -24.41 -4.11
C THR A 238 12.50 -25.49 -4.63
N GLU A 239 11.85 -26.19 -3.71
CA GLU A 239 10.77 -27.14 -3.99
C GLU A 239 9.47 -26.35 -4.13
N CYS A 240 8.89 -26.37 -5.32
CA CYS A 240 7.70 -25.63 -5.68
C CYS A 240 6.55 -26.60 -5.92
N VAL A 241 5.46 -26.45 -5.18
CA VAL A 241 4.17 -27.07 -5.49
C VAL A 241 3.42 -26.14 -6.44
N ALA A 242 3.03 -26.64 -7.59
CA ALA A 242 2.29 -25.91 -8.61
C ALA A 242 0.97 -26.60 -8.95
N SER A 243 -0.01 -25.80 -9.38
CA SER A 243 -1.27 -26.27 -9.95
C SER A 243 -1.55 -25.56 -11.27
N LEU A 244 -2.36 -26.18 -12.13
CA LEU A 244 -2.81 -25.55 -13.38
C LEU A 244 -3.58 -24.27 -13.07
N GLY A 245 -3.17 -23.17 -13.71
CA GLY A 245 -3.76 -21.84 -13.51
C GLY A 245 -3.59 -21.27 -12.10
N GLY A 246 -2.81 -21.92 -11.22
CA GLY A 246 -2.57 -21.46 -9.85
C GLY A 246 -3.73 -21.64 -8.88
N ASP A 247 -4.73 -22.45 -9.22
CA ASP A 247 -5.81 -22.77 -8.29
C ASP A 247 -5.28 -23.61 -7.12
N ARG A 248 -5.23 -23.01 -5.92
CA ARG A 248 -4.78 -23.67 -4.68
C ARG A 248 -5.67 -24.84 -4.25
N ARG A 249 -6.89 -24.92 -4.80
CA ARG A 249 -7.86 -25.98 -4.51
C ARG A 249 -7.87 -27.07 -5.57
N ALA A 250 -7.06 -26.94 -6.62
CA ALA A 250 -6.94 -27.95 -7.65
C ALA A 250 -6.52 -29.29 -7.03
N ALA A 251 -7.20 -30.36 -7.46
CA ALA A 251 -6.90 -31.72 -7.02
C ALA A 251 -5.55 -32.20 -7.58
N GLU A 252 -5.23 -31.81 -8.82
CA GLU A 252 -3.93 -32.09 -9.42
C GLU A 252 -2.92 -31.01 -9.01
N GLN A 253 -1.88 -31.44 -8.33
CA GLN A 253 -0.74 -30.61 -7.96
C GLN A 253 0.53 -31.38 -8.29
N ARG A 254 1.53 -30.66 -8.79
CA ARG A 254 2.84 -31.22 -9.15
C ARG A 254 3.94 -30.49 -8.41
N ARG A 255 5.02 -31.21 -8.16
CA ARG A 255 6.22 -30.64 -7.52
C ARG A 255 7.32 -30.47 -8.53
N TYR A 256 7.98 -29.33 -8.45
CA TYR A 256 9.11 -28.97 -9.31
C TYR A 256 10.28 -28.51 -8.45
N LEU A 257 11.50 -28.79 -8.91
CA LEU A 257 12.71 -28.16 -8.40
C LEU A 257 13.06 -26.98 -9.30
N VAL A 258 13.12 -25.80 -8.70
CA VAL A 258 13.54 -24.55 -9.33
C VAL A 258 14.82 -24.08 -8.64
N ALA A 259 15.78 -23.56 -9.39
CA ALA A 259 16.99 -22.98 -8.78
C ALA A 259 16.59 -21.83 -7.84
N SER A 260 17.19 -21.76 -6.64
CA SER A 260 16.74 -20.80 -5.61
C SER A 260 17.08 -19.35 -5.93
N ASP A 261 18.04 -19.11 -6.82
CA ASP A 261 18.39 -17.80 -7.36
C ASP A 261 17.44 -17.34 -8.48
N GLU A 262 16.86 -18.30 -9.21
CA GLU A 262 15.79 -18.10 -10.19
C GLU A 262 14.43 -17.88 -9.53
N TYR A 263 14.09 -18.64 -8.48
CA TYR A 263 12.77 -18.55 -7.86
C TYR A 263 12.58 -17.19 -7.16
N ARG A 264 11.74 -16.36 -7.79
CA ARG A 264 11.25 -15.10 -7.23
C ARG A 264 9.76 -15.04 -7.49
N ILE A 265 8.97 -14.95 -6.42
CA ILE A 265 7.53 -14.78 -6.56
C ILE A 265 7.28 -13.46 -7.30
N GLY A 266 6.72 -13.55 -8.51
CA GLY A 266 6.29 -12.39 -9.28
C GLY A 266 5.00 -11.82 -8.70
N ARG A 267 4.53 -10.71 -9.29
CA ARG A 267 3.31 -9.99 -8.86
C ARG A 267 2.07 -10.90 -8.76
N PHE A 268 1.94 -11.86 -9.68
CA PHE A 268 0.79 -12.78 -9.75
C PHE A 268 1.15 -14.27 -9.57
N GLY A 269 2.41 -14.57 -9.26
CA GLY A 269 2.90 -15.93 -9.10
C GLY A 269 4.21 -16.19 -9.85
N PHE A 270 4.63 -17.45 -9.84
CA PHE A 270 5.76 -17.95 -10.62
C PHE A 270 5.26 -19.06 -11.53
N VAL A 271 5.44 -18.90 -12.83
CA VAL A 271 5.04 -19.88 -13.85
C VAL A 271 6.18 -20.87 -14.04
N ILE A 272 5.87 -22.16 -13.95
CA ILE A 272 6.81 -23.24 -14.19
C ILE A 272 7.06 -23.35 -15.70
N ASP A 273 8.34 -23.41 -16.07
CA ASP A 273 8.79 -23.79 -17.40
C ASP A 273 9.09 -25.28 -17.40
N GLU A 274 8.17 -26.10 -17.92
CA GLU A 274 8.30 -27.57 -17.91
C GLU A 274 9.51 -28.08 -18.72
N ALA A 275 10.11 -27.26 -19.60
CA ALA A 275 11.34 -27.63 -20.32
C ALA A 275 12.60 -27.42 -19.48
N ARG A 276 12.55 -26.57 -18.45
CA ARG A 276 13.70 -26.19 -17.61
C ARG A 276 13.57 -26.67 -16.17
N HIS A 277 12.37 -26.68 -15.61
CA HIS A 277 12.10 -27.02 -14.22
C HIS A 277 11.75 -28.49 -14.08
N ARG A 278 12.48 -29.19 -13.21
CA ARG A 278 12.42 -30.65 -13.12
C ARG A 278 11.29 -31.10 -12.19
N LEU A 279 10.43 -32.01 -12.66
CA LEU A 279 9.46 -32.72 -11.81
C LEU A 279 10.16 -33.46 -10.67
N TYR A 280 9.55 -33.40 -9.48
CA TYR A 280 10.12 -33.91 -8.25
C TYR A 280 9.15 -34.74 -7.42
N ASP A 281 9.36 -36.05 -7.42
CA ASP A 281 8.55 -37.00 -6.64
C ASP A 281 9.30 -37.55 -5.41
N GLY A 282 10.42 -36.94 -5.02
CA GLY A 282 11.25 -37.39 -3.90
C GLY A 282 10.76 -36.92 -2.51
N PRO A 283 11.50 -37.24 -1.43
CA PRO A 283 11.14 -36.86 -0.07
C PRO A 283 10.93 -35.34 0.08
N SER A 284 9.78 -34.94 0.60
CA SER A 284 9.42 -33.52 0.69
C SER A 284 9.76 -32.91 2.05
N GLY A 285 10.08 -31.62 2.05
CA GLY A 285 10.07 -30.80 3.26
C GLY A 285 8.67 -30.30 3.67
N PHE A 286 7.66 -30.48 2.80
CA PHE A 286 6.29 -30.03 3.08
C PHE A 286 5.63 -30.92 4.14
N VAL A 287 5.07 -30.29 5.17
CA VAL A 287 4.31 -31.00 6.22
C VAL A 287 3.07 -31.64 5.59
N GLY A 288 2.93 -32.96 5.75
CA GLY A 288 1.75 -33.72 5.30
C GLY A 288 1.84 -34.31 3.90
N TRP A 289 2.91 -34.05 3.15
CA TRP A 289 3.19 -34.74 1.88
C TRP A 289 3.93 -36.06 2.16
N ARG A 290 3.36 -37.18 1.70
CA ARG A 290 3.95 -38.53 1.78
C ARG A 290 4.29 -39.04 0.40
#